data_AF-A0A8J7R3S1-F1
#
_entry.id   AF-A0A8J7R3S1-F1
#
_cell.length_a   1.000
_cell.length_b   1.000
_cell.length_c   1.000
_cell.angle_alpha   90.00
_cell.angle_beta   90.00
_cell.angle_gamma   90.00
#
_symmetry.space_group_name_H-M   'P 1'
#
loop_
_entity.id
_entity.type
_entity.pdbx_description
1 polymer ?
#
loop_
_entity_poly.entity_id
_entity_poly.type
_entity_poly.pdbx_seq_one_letter_code
_entity_poly.pdbx_strand_id
1 'polypeptide(L)'
;MQKILILGVGNILFRDEGIGVRALEWLRGNARFPENVTLLDGGTLGVGLMDALLGCDRAYVLDAVLGGGEPGSIYRLTDENLRKSMSFRDSLHQTDLVDTLISCDLLG
;
A
#
# COMPACT_ATOMS: atom_id res chain seq x y z
N MET A 1 -19.46 -9.10 -7.35
CA MET A 1 -19.09 -7.68 -7.14
C MET A 1 -17.59 -7.62 -6.99
N GLN A 2 -16.90 -6.66 -7.59
CA GLN A 2 -15.43 -6.58 -7.54
C GLN A 2 -14.96 -6.36 -6.08
N LYS A 3 -14.09 -7.22 -5.55
CA LYS A 3 -13.50 -7.09 -4.20
C LYS A 3 -12.38 -6.06 -4.23
N ILE A 4 -12.51 -5.02 -3.41
CA ILE A 4 -11.55 -3.91 -3.35
C ILE A 4 -10.85 -3.94 -1.99
N LEU A 5 -9.52 -3.88 -2.00
CA LEU A 5 -8.69 -3.75 -0.81
C LEU A 5 -8.11 -2.33 -0.75
N ILE A 6 -8.25 -1.66 0.38
CA ILE A 6 -7.49 -0.45 0.72
C ILE A 6 -6.52 -0.84 1.84
N LEU A 7 -5.24 -0.76 1.55
CA LEU A 7 -4.15 -1.22 2.41
C LEU A 7 -3.34 -0.02 2.88
N GLY A 8 -3.30 0.21 4.20
CA GLY A 8 -2.39 1.18 4.80
C GLY A 8 -1.09 0.50 5.20
N VAL A 9 0.04 0.95 4.68
CA VAL A 9 1.36 0.40 5.01
C VAL A 9 2.21 1.49 5.66
N GLY A 10 3.15 1.07 6.49
CA GLY A 10 4.14 1.95 7.11
C GLY A 10 4.28 1.72 8.61
N ASN A 11 5.33 2.31 9.18
CA ASN A 11 5.62 2.18 10.60
C ASN A 11 5.21 3.44 11.38
N ILE A 12 4.15 3.32 12.18
CA ILE A 12 3.62 4.44 12.99
C ILE A 12 4.60 4.95 14.05
N LEU A 13 5.68 4.22 14.35
CA LEU A 13 6.73 4.65 15.27
C LEU A 13 7.75 5.57 14.60
N PHE A 14 7.79 5.64 13.28
CA PHE A 14 8.80 6.36 12.49
C PHE A 14 8.22 7.58 11.76
N ARG A 15 7.61 8.50 12.53
CA ARG A 15 7.11 9.80 12.04
C ARG A 15 6.26 9.65 10.76
N ASP A 16 6.77 10.15 9.64
CA ASP A 16 6.05 10.22 8.37
C ASP A 16 5.97 8.85 7.67
N GLU A 17 6.79 7.87 8.05
CA GLU A 17 6.68 6.49 7.53
C GLU A 17 5.30 5.90 7.86
N GLY A 18 4.68 6.30 8.97
CA GLY A 18 3.36 5.82 9.38
C GLY A 18 2.19 6.42 8.60
N ILE A 19 2.40 7.32 7.63
CA ILE A 19 1.32 8.09 7.00
C ILE A 19 0.27 7.21 6.31
N GLY A 20 0.67 6.08 5.73
CA GLY A 20 -0.25 5.15 5.08
C GLY A 20 -1.25 4.52 6.06
N VAL A 21 -0.74 4.07 7.22
CA VAL A 21 -1.58 3.56 8.33
C VAL A 21 -2.48 4.68 8.89
N ARG A 22 -1.94 5.89 9.10
CA ARG A 22 -2.73 7.04 9.59
C ARG A 22 -3.84 7.45 8.63
N ALA A 23 -3.57 7.42 7.32
CA ALA A 23 -4.58 7.71 6.30
C ALA A 23 -5.71 6.66 6.33
N LEU A 24 -5.37 5.38 6.50
CA LEU A 24 -6.36 4.32 6.64
C LEU A 24 -7.23 4.48 7.90
N GLU A 25 -6.62 4.79 9.05
CA GLU A 25 -7.33 5.09 10.30
C GLU A 25 -8.32 6.25 10.10
N TRP A 26 -7.89 7.31 9.44
CA TRP A 26 -8.75 8.45 9.12
C TRP A 26 -9.92 8.03 8.21
N LEU A 27 -9.67 7.24 7.16
CA LEU A 27 -10.71 6.74 6.27
C LEU A 27 -11.76 5.90 7.00
N ARG A 28 -11.34 5.05 7.95
CA ARG A 28 -12.25 4.24 8.79
C ARG A 28 -13.21 5.10 9.61
N GLY A 29 -12.74 6.25 10.11
CA GLY A 29 -13.54 7.14 10.95
C GLY A 29 -14.39 8.16 10.18
N ASN A 30 -14.02 8.48 8.94
CA ASN A 30 -14.55 9.66 8.23
C ASN A 30 -15.20 9.37 6.87
N ALA A 31 -15.11 8.14 6.36
CA ALA A 31 -15.72 7.75 5.09
C ALA A 31 -16.66 6.54 5.26
N ARG A 32 -17.61 6.40 4.33
CA ARG A 32 -18.44 5.20 4.20
C ARG A 32 -18.07 4.49 2.92
N PHE A 33 -17.93 3.17 3.01
CA PHE A 33 -17.59 2.31 1.90
C PHE A 33 -18.69 1.28 1.67
N PRO A 34 -18.90 0.84 0.41
CA PRO A 34 -19.76 -0.30 0.12
C PRO A 34 -19.16 -1.61 0.64
N GLU A 35 -19.99 -2.64 0.77
CA GLU A 35 -19.63 -3.93 1.40
C GLU A 35 -18.49 -4.67 0.69
N ASN A 36 -18.21 -4.36 -0.58
CA ASN A 36 -17.11 -4.97 -1.32
C ASN A 36 -15.74 -4.32 -1.07
N VAL A 37 -15.64 -3.32 -0.18
CA VAL A 37 -14.38 -2.65 0.14
C VAL A 37 -13.92 -3.06 1.53
N THR A 38 -12.71 -3.61 1.58
CA THR A 38 -12.02 -3.98 2.82
C THR A 38 -10.93 -2.96 3.12
N LEU A 39 -10.88 -2.44 4.35
CA LEU A 39 -9.80 -1.58 4.83
C LEU A 39 -8.89 -2.41 5.75
N LEU A 40 -7.63 -2.61 5.34
CA LEU A 40 -6.66 -3.43 6.07
C LEU A 40 -5.45 -2.58 6.49
N ASP A 41 -5.10 -2.66 7.78
CA ASP A 41 -3.83 -2.13 8.28
C ASP A 41 -2.77 -3.19 8.02
N GLY A 42 -1.85 -2.89 7.11
CA GLY A 42 -0.77 -3.78 6.72
C GLY A 42 0.53 -3.57 7.48
N GLY A 43 0.64 -2.51 8.29
CA GLY A 43 1.85 -2.16 9.03
C GLY A 43 3.12 -2.33 8.18
N THR A 44 3.98 -3.24 8.60
CA THR A 44 5.21 -3.62 7.87
C THR A 44 5.21 -5.11 7.47
N LEU A 45 4.05 -5.69 7.19
CA LEU A 45 3.85 -7.14 7.15
C LEU A 45 4.34 -7.87 5.88
N GLY A 46 4.84 -7.17 4.85
CA GLY A 46 5.47 -7.78 3.68
C GLY A 46 4.69 -8.98 3.12
N VAL A 47 5.33 -10.15 3.03
CA VAL A 47 4.74 -11.42 2.56
C VAL A 47 3.47 -11.83 3.33
N GLY A 48 3.33 -11.43 4.59
CA GLY A 48 2.11 -11.65 5.39
C GLY A 48 0.85 -11.01 4.80
N LEU A 49 0.99 -10.12 3.82
CA LEU A 49 -0.11 -9.47 3.11
C LEU A 49 -0.57 -10.25 1.87
N MET A 50 0.14 -11.31 1.47
CA MET A 50 -0.09 -12.04 0.23
C MET A 50 -1.51 -12.60 0.13
N ASP A 51 -2.04 -13.21 1.20
CA ASP A 51 -3.41 -13.76 1.21
C ASP A 51 -4.47 -12.68 0.98
N ALA A 52 -4.28 -11.48 1.55
CA ALA A 52 -5.19 -10.37 1.38
C ALA A 52 -5.13 -9.79 -0.03
N LEU A 53 -3.93 -9.69 -0.60
CA LEU A 53 -3.69 -9.19 -1.95
C LEU A 53 -4.26 -10.13 -3.02
N LEU A 54 -3.97 -11.43 -2.93
CA LEU A 54 -4.54 -12.47 -3.83
C LEU A 54 -6.06 -12.61 -3.67
N GLY A 55 -6.61 -12.25 -2.51
CA GLY A 55 -8.05 -12.33 -2.24
C GLY A 55 -8.89 -11.21 -2.85
N CYS A 56 -8.27 -10.18 -3.44
CA CYS A 56 -8.95 -9.00 -3.98
C CYS A 56 -8.79 -8.86 -5.50
N ASP A 57 -9.74 -8.21 -6.16
CA ASP A 57 -9.69 -7.94 -7.59
C ASP A 57 -9.01 -6.59 -7.90
N ARG A 58 -8.82 -5.74 -6.87
CA ARG A 58 -8.16 -4.44 -6.95
C ARG A 58 -7.65 -4.01 -5.59
N ALA A 59 -6.39 -3.62 -5.53
CA ALA A 59 -5.76 -3.05 -4.35
C ALA A 59 -5.43 -1.55 -4.53
N TYR A 60 -5.63 -0.77 -3.47
CA TYR A 60 -5.10 0.58 -3.30
C TYR A 60 -4.16 0.55 -2.10
N VAL A 61 -2.89 0.86 -2.32
CA VAL A 61 -1.87 0.90 -1.27
C VAL A 61 -1.59 2.34 -0.90
N LEU A 62 -1.66 2.66 0.39
CA LEU A 62 -1.29 3.94 0.98
C LEU A 62 0.05 3.76 1.70
N ASP A 63 1.08 4.46 1.26
CA ASP A 63 2.44 4.36 1.81
C ASP A 63 3.18 5.69 1.70
N ALA A 64 4.20 5.89 2.53
CA ALA A 64 5.15 6.99 2.41
C ALA A 64 6.23 6.64 1.38
N VAL A 65 6.51 7.52 0.41
CA VAL A 65 7.56 7.29 -0.59
C VAL A 65 8.56 8.43 -0.65
N LEU A 66 9.82 8.10 -0.94
CA LEU A 66 10.84 9.08 -1.30
C LEU A 66 10.77 9.36 -2.81
N GLY A 67 9.93 10.33 -3.18
CA GLY A 67 9.62 10.64 -4.59
C GLY A 67 10.43 11.79 -5.21
N GLY A 68 11.41 12.35 -4.49
CA GLY A 68 12.29 13.43 -4.97
C GLY A 68 11.65 14.83 -5.10
N GLY A 69 10.36 14.98 -4.81
CA GLY A 69 9.68 16.27 -4.71
C GLY A 69 9.72 16.86 -3.30
N GLU A 70 9.02 17.98 -3.11
CA GLU A 70 8.90 18.62 -1.79
C GLU A 70 8.16 17.72 -0.77
N PRO A 71 8.49 17.78 0.53
CA PRO A 71 7.79 17.03 1.56
C PRO A 71 6.27 17.25 1.53
N GLY A 72 5.50 16.15 1.59
CA GLY A 72 4.04 16.16 1.48
C GLY A 72 3.49 16.08 0.05
N SER A 73 4.37 16.01 -0.97
CA SER A 73 3.96 15.74 -2.35
C SER A 73 3.23 14.39 -2.45
N ILE A 74 2.13 14.36 -3.21
CA ILE A 74 1.31 13.15 -3.41
C ILE A 74 1.64 12.52 -4.76
N TYR A 75 1.97 11.24 -4.75
CA TYR A 75 2.27 10.45 -5.93
C TYR A 75 1.17 9.41 -6.17
N ARG A 76 0.80 9.21 -7.43
CA ARG A 76 -0.08 8.10 -7.84
C ARG A 76 0.69 7.16 -8.75
N LEU A 77 1.09 6.03 -8.18
CA LEU A 77 1.73 4.95 -8.91
C LEU A 77 0.67 3.94 -9.37
N THR A 78 0.77 3.50 -10.61
CA THR A 78 -0.05 2.46 -11.24
C THR A 78 0.86 1.29 -11.63
N ASP A 79 0.31 0.14 -12.02
CA ASP A 79 1.11 -1.06 -12.34
C ASP A 79 2.24 -0.81 -13.36
N GLU A 80 1.96 -0.04 -14.40
CA GLU A 80 2.99 0.35 -15.40
C GLU A 80 4.12 1.19 -14.81
N ASN A 81 3.84 1.95 -13.75
CA ASN A 81 4.80 2.80 -13.06
C ASN A 81 5.52 2.05 -11.92
N LEU A 82 4.85 1.09 -11.25
CA LEU A 82 5.43 0.27 -10.19
C LEU A 82 6.65 -0.52 -10.67
N ARG A 83 6.53 -1.14 -11.85
CA ARG A 83 7.66 -1.87 -12.48
C ARG A 83 8.80 -0.95 -12.90
N LYS A 84 8.52 0.33 -13.18
CA LYS A 84 9.52 1.35 -13.55
C LYS A 84 10.14 2.04 -12.33
N SER A 85 9.39 2.17 -11.24
CA SER A 85 9.84 2.76 -9.98
C SER A 85 10.69 1.81 -9.14
N MET A 86 11.01 0.61 -9.64
CA MET A 86 11.98 -0.34 -9.05
C MET A 86 13.39 0.25 -8.87
N SER A 87 13.67 1.43 -9.43
CA SER A 87 14.88 2.22 -9.15
C SER A 87 14.83 3.00 -7.81
N PHE A 88 13.66 3.12 -7.17
CA PHE A 88 13.46 3.78 -5.88
C PHE A 88 13.38 2.73 -4.76
N ARG A 89 14.52 2.11 -4.44
CA ARG A 89 14.66 1.20 -3.30
C ARG A 89 15.35 1.94 -2.16
N ASP A 90 14.59 2.72 -1.39
CA ASP A 90 15.15 3.56 -0.33
C ASP A 90 14.70 3.15 1.09
N SER A 91 13.82 2.14 1.24
CA SER A 91 13.49 1.54 2.55
C SER A 91 13.39 0.01 2.53
N LEU A 92 13.74 -0.62 3.65
CA LEU A 92 13.78 -2.08 3.79
C LEU A 92 12.38 -2.71 3.72
N HIS A 93 11.35 -2.09 4.31
CA HIS A 93 9.99 -2.63 4.27
C HIS A 93 9.29 -2.43 2.91
N GLN A 94 9.67 -1.41 2.14
CA GLN A 94 9.18 -1.25 0.76
C GLN A 94 9.73 -2.31 -0.18
N THR A 95 10.95 -2.79 0.06
CA THR A 95 11.50 -3.91 -0.72
C THR A 95 10.62 -5.15 -0.56
N ASP A 96 10.26 -5.48 0.69
CA ASP A 96 9.43 -6.65 1.00
C ASP A 96 7.98 -6.51 0.47
N LEU A 97 7.39 -5.32 0.55
CA LEU A 97 6.06 -5.05 -0.02
C LEU A 97 6.06 -5.14 -1.55
N VAL A 98 7.04 -4.52 -2.22
CA VAL A 98 7.13 -4.53 -3.69
C VAL A 98 7.36 -5.95 -4.19
N ASP A 99 8.23 -6.72 -3.55
CA ASP A 99 8.47 -8.12 -3.89
C ASP A 99 7.21 -8.96 -3.67
N THR A 100 6.43 -8.69 -2.61
CA THR A 100 5.12 -9.32 -2.36
C THR A 100 4.12 -8.99 -3.46
N LEU A 101 3.99 -7.71 -3.85
CA LEU A 101 3.08 -7.27 -4.92
C LEU A 101 3.42 -7.91 -6.26
N ILE A 102 4.71 -7.98 -6.60
CA ILE A 102 5.19 -8.66 -7.81
C ILE A 102 4.87 -10.15 -7.76
N SER A 103 5.09 -10.78 -6.61
CA SER A 103 4.80 -12.21 -6.44
C SER A 103 3.31 -12.50 -6.59
N CYS A 104 2.44 -11.63 -6.06
CA CYS A 104 0.99 -11.74 -6.26
C CYS A 104 0.62 -11.62 -7.74
N ASP A 105 1.13 -10.60 -8.45
CA ASP A 105 0.84 -10.39 -9.88
C ASP A 105 1.31 -11.57 -10.76
N LEU A 106 2.40 -12.25 -10.38
CA LEU A 106 2.85 -13.46 -11.07
C LEU A 106 1.97 -14.70 -10.79
N LEU A 107 1.30 -14.73 -9.63
CA LEU A 107 0.46 -15.86 -9.19
C LEU A 107 -0.99 -15.74 -9.70
N GLY A 108 -1.41 -14.55 -10.12
CA GLY A 108 -2.73 -14.27 -10.71
C GLY A 108 -3.68 -13.55 -9.76
#